data_AF-A0A6I3U879-F1
#
_entry.id   AF-A0A6I3U879-F1
#
_cell.length_a   1.000
_cell.length_b   1.000
_cell.length_c   1.000
_cell.angle_alpha   90.00
_cell.angle_beta   90.00
_cell.angle_gamma   90.00
#
_symmetry.space_group_name_H-M   'P 1'
#
loop_
_entity.id
_entity.type
_entity.pdbx_description
1 polymer ?
#
loop_
_entity_poly.entity_id
_entity_poly.type
_entity_poly.pdbx_seq_one_letter_code
_entity_poly.pdbx_strand_id
1 'polypeptide(L)'
;LLTGTSGSGKTTILNLINGSLKPQKGYVNLLSHGKKSSDSIPTVDQTPYIFDTTIRENVTLFQNEYFSDDQIIEVLKKVNLYEELEKIDILNYQCGEN
;
A
#
# COMPACT_ATOMS: atom_id res chain seq x y z
N LEU A 1 -0.65 -10.10 -14.44
CA LEU A 1 0.71 -9.53 -14.52
C LEU A 1 0.78 -8.62 -15.76
N LEU A 2 1.13 -7.34 -15.60
CA LEU A 2 1.32 -6.41 -16.72
C LEU A 2 2.82 -6.27 -17.00
N THR A 3 3.27 -6.62 -18.22
CA THR A 3 4.69 -6.69 -18.59
C THR A 3 5.01 -5.79 -19.78
N GLY A 4 6.22 -5.22 -19.84
CA GLY A 4 6.68 -4.39 -20.96
C GLY A 4 7.93 -3.58 -20.64
N THR A 5 8.57 -3.01 -21.66
CA THR A 5 9.80 -2.20 -21.54
C THR A 5 9.60 -0.95 -20.67
N SER A 6 10.68 -0.38 -20.12
CA SER A 6 10.59 0.91 -19.43
C SER A 6 10.00 1.99 -20.35
N GLY A 7 9.13 2.85 -19.82
CA GLY A 7 8.43 3.87 -20.60
C GLY A 7 7.22 3.37 -21.42
N SER A 8 6.88 2.08 -21.39
CA SER A 8 5.74 1.52 -22.14
C SER A 8 4.34 1.92 -21.62
N GLY A 9 4.24 2.84 -20.65
CA GLY A 9 2.96 3.33 -20.10
C GLY A 9 2.34 2.47 -19.00
N LYS A 10 3.06 1.51 -18.39
CA LYS A 10 2.53 0.65 -17.31
C LYS A 10 2.00 1.45 -16.12
N THR A 11 2.81 2.40 -15.62
CA THR A 11 2.41 3.31 -14.53
C THR A 11 1.23 4.19 -14.94
N THR A 12 1.20 4.64 -16.19
CA THR A 12 0.07 5.42 -16.73
C THR A 12 -1.24 4.63 -16.67
N ILE A 13 -1.22 3.34 -17.03
CA ILE A 13 -2.39 2.47 -16.94
C ILE A 13 -2.83 2.29 -15.48
N LEU A 14 -1.90 2.04 -14.56
CA LEU A 14 -2.23 1.91 -13.13
C LEU A 14 -2.85 3.20 -12.58
N ASN A 15 -2.34 4.37 -12.98
CA ASN A 15 -2.86 5.68 -12.58
C ASN A 15 -4.25 5.97 -13.17
N LEU A 16 -4.58 5.43 -14.34
CA LEU A 16 -5.94 5.49 -14.88
C LEU A 16 -6.91 4.59 -14.10
N ILE A 17 -6.44 3.41 -13.68
CA ILE A 17 -7.23 2.43 -12.92
C ILE A 17 -7.51 2.94 -11.50
N ASN A 18 -6.52 3.49 -10.80
CA ASN A 18 -6.71 4.00 -9.43
C ASN A 18 -7.37 5.39 -9.38
N GLY A 19 -7.56 6.04 -10.53
CA GLY A 19 -8.23 7.34 -10.65
C GLY A 19 -7.33 8.56 -10.45
N SER A 20 -6.03 8.39 -10.18
CA SER A 20 -5.07 9.51 -10.09
C SER A 20 -4.87 10.22 -11.43
N LEU A 21 -5.15 9.56 -12.56
CA LEU A 21 -5.17 10.14 -13.90
C LEU A 21 -6.57 9.99 -14.53
N LYS A 22 -7.03 11.02 -15.22
CA LYS A 22 -8.29 10.97 -15.99
C LYS A 22 -8.02 10.60 -17.46
N PRO A 23 -8.83 9.71 -18.06
CA PRO A 23 -8.70 9.41 -19.48
C PRO A 23 -9.05 10.65 -20.31
N GLN A 24 -8.30 10.90 -21.38
CA GLN A 24 -8.60 11.98 -22.32
C GLN A 24 -9.86 11.68 -23.15
N LYS A 25 -10.11 10.40 -23.45
CA LYS A 25 -11.28 9.88 -24.17
C LYS A 25 -11.64 8.50 -23.63
N GLY A 26 -12.92 8.13 -23.72
CA GLY A 26 -13.44 6.88 -23.17
C GLY A 26 -13.66 6.96 -21.66
N TYR A 27 -13.81 5.80 -21.01
CA TYR A 27 -14.02 5.72 -19.57
C TYR A 27 -13.34 4.47 -19.00
N VAL A 28 -12.96 4.54 -17.72
CA VAL A 28 -12.51 3.38 -16.93
C VAL A 28 -13.70 2.93 -16.09
N ASN A 29 -14.16 1.70 -16.31
CA ASN A 29 -15.24 1.11 -15.54
C ASN A 29 -14.66 0.06 -14.58
N LEU A 30 -14.50 0.45 -13.32
CA LEU A 30 -14.28 -0.49 -12.24
C LEU A 30 -15.67 -1.02 -11.88
N LEU A 31 -15.97 -2.27 -12.21
CA LEU A 31 -17.25 -2.92 -11.90
C LEU A 31 -17.43 -3.04 -10.37
N SER A 32 -17.67 -1.93 -9.69
CA SER A 32 -17.81 -1.91 -8.25
C SER A 32 -19.14 -2.57 -7.90
N HIS A 33 -19.08 -3.69 -7.20
CA HIS A 33 -20.26 -4.34 -6.62
C HIS A 33 -20.76 -3.48 -5.44
N GLY A 34 -21.25 -2.27 -5.73
CA GLY A 34 -21.86 -1.38 -4.75
C GLY A 34 -20.91 -0.55 -3.87
N LYS A 35 -19.58 -0.65 -4.03
CA LYS A 35 -18.64 0.29 -3.38
C LYS A 35 -18.58 1.60 -4.15
N LYS A 36 -18.78 2.72 -3.45
CA LYS A 36 -18.66 4.06 -4.04
C LYS A 36 -17.25 4.23 -4.60
N SER A 37 -17.15 4.87 -5.76
CA SER A 37 -15.90 5.23 -6.45
C SER A 37 -14.94 6.13 -5.66
N SER A 38 -15.30 6.53 -4.44
CA SER A 38 -14.45 7.25 -3.49
C SER A 38 -13.50 6.35 -2.72
N ASP A 39 -13.73 5.03 -2.72
CA ASP A 39 -12.80 4.08 -2.10
C ASP A 39 -11.64 3.87 -3.08
N SER A 40 -10.60 4.69 -2.95
CA SER A 40 -9.35 4.56 -3.68
C SER A 40 -8.85 3.12 -3.60
N ILE A 41 -8.49 2.53 -4.75
CA ILE A 41 -7.80 1.24 -4.77
C ILE A 41 -6.48 1.43 -4.02
N PRO A 42 -6.20 0.65 -2.95
CA PRO A 42 -4.90 0.72 -2.28
C PRO A 42 -3.79 0.40 -3.28
N THR A 43 -2.85 1.31 -3.45
CA THR A 43 -1.70 1.16 -4.34
C THR A 43 -0.41 1.24 -3.56
N VAL A 44 0.56 0.44 -3.95
CA VAL A 44 1.94 0.54 -3.46
C VAL A 44 2.76 1.21 -4.56
N ASP A 45 3.38 2.33 -4.22
CA ASP A 45 4.22 3.08 -5.15
C ASP A 45 5.53 2.34 -5.43
N GLN A 46 6.15 2.67 -6.57
CA GLN A 46 7.44 2.10 -6.96
C GLN A 46 8.55 2.40 -5.92
N THR A 47 8.48 3.59 -5.32
CA THR A 47 9.28 3.99 -4.16
C THR A 47 8.30 4.30 -3.03
N PRO A 48 8.03 3.35 -2.12
CA PRO A 48 7.11 3.59 -1.02
C PRO A 48 7.69 4.64 -0.07
N TYR A 49 6.83 5.51 0.45
CA TYR A 49 7.19 6.41 1.52
C TYR A 49 7.10 5.67 2.87
N ILE A 50 8.18 5.73 3.66
CA ILE A 50 8.23 5.21 5.03
C ILE A 50 8.34 6.44 5.95
N PHE A 51 7.36 6.61 6.83
CA PHE A 51 7.36 7.66 7.84
C PHE A 51 8.44 7.37 8.89
N ASP A 52 9.13 8.41 9.38
CA ASP A 52 10.10 8.29 10.48
C ASP A 52 9.39 8.04 11.82
N THR A 53 8.97 6.78 12.02
CA THR A 53 8.21 6.31 13.18
C THR A 53 8.26 4.78 13.30
N THR A 54 7.42 4.19 14.14
CA THR A 54 7.33 2.75 14.34
C THR A 54 6.82 1.99 13.10
N ILE A 55 7.17 0.70 13.01
CA ILE A 55 6.56 -0.23 12.04
C ILE A 55 5.04 -0.25 12.18
N ARG A 56 4.53 -0.24 13.41
CA ARG A 56 3.09 -0.20 13.68
C ARG A 56 2.46 0.98 12.94
N GLU A 57 2.95 2.19 13.17
CA GLU A 57 2.39 3.39 12.58
C GLU A 57 2.53 3.43 11.05
N ASN A 58 3.63 2.92 10.51
CA ASN A 58 3.82 2.79 9.06
C ASN A 58 2.81 1.82 8.41
N VAL A 59 2.56 0.66 9.03
CA VAL A 59 1.66 -0.37 8.47
C VAL A 59 0.19 0.01 8.65
N THR A 60 -0.16 0.65 9.77
CA THR A 60 -1.54 1.09 10.04
C THR A 60 -1.86 2.44 9.41
N LEU A 61 -0.86 3.15 8.88
CA LEU A 61 -0.99 4.55 8.46
C LEU A 61 -1.57 5.42 9.59
N PHE A 62 -0.98 5.29 10.79
CA PHE A 62 -1.36 5.97 12.04
C PHE A 62 -2.76 5.65 12.59
N GLN A 63 -3.46 4.64 12.05
CA GLN A 63 -4.81 4.21 12.48
C GLN A 63 -4.75 3.07 13.49
N ASN A 64 -3.90 3.21 14.51
CA ASN A 64 -3.58 2.15 15.47
C ASN A 64 -4.79 1.64 16.26
N GLU A 65 -5.80 2.47 16.46
CA GLU A 65 -7.03 2.16 17.20
C GLU A 65 -7.93 1.14 16.48
N TYR A 66 -7.72 0.93 15.18
CA TYR A 66 -8.54 0.02 14.37
C TYR A 66 -7.95 -1.39 14.24
N PHE A 67 -6.70 -1.61 14.68
CA PHE A 67 -5.98 -2.86 14.46
C PHE A 67 -5.35 -3.37 15.75
N SER A 68 -5.62 -4.63 16.09
CA SER A 68 -4.92 -5.28 17.21
C SER A 68 -3.50 -5.68 16.82
N ASP A 69 -2.64 -5.85 17.83
CA ASP A 69 -1.26 -6.31 17.66
C ASP A 69 -1.20 -7.64 16.90
N ASP A 70 -2.11 -8.57 17.21
CA ASP A 70 -2.19 -9.86 16.54
C ASP A 70 -2.49 -9.72 15.05
N GLN A 71 -3.39 -8.81 14.66
CA GLN A 71 -3.71 -8.54 13.25
C GLN A 71 -2.50 -7.98 12.50
N ILE A 72 -1.78 -7.04 13.12
CA ILE A 72 -0.58 -6.45 12.53
C ILE A 72 0.50 -7.51 12.38
N ILE A 73 0.77 -8.30 13.42
CA ILE A 73 1.75 -9.39 13.40
C ILE A 73 1.41 -10.44 12.34
N GLU A 74 0.13 -10.79 12.16
CA GLU A 74 -0.30 -11.73 11.12
C GLU A 74 0.04 -11.20 9.71
N VAL A 75 -0.18 -9.91 9.45
CA VAL A 75 0.19 -9.29 8.17
C VAL A 75 1.70 -9.27 7.98
N LEU A 76 2.47 -8.91 9.03
CA LEU A 76 3.94 -8.90 8.99
C LEU A 76 4.52 -10.29 8.67
N LYS A 77 3.90 -11.36 9.18
CA LYS A 77 4.27 -12.74 8.83
C LYS A 77 3.94 -13.10 7.39
N LYS A 78 2.78 -12.66 6.87
CA LYS A 78 2.38 -12.90 5.46
C LYS A 78 3.34 -12.26 4.45
N VAL A 79 4.02 -11.19 4.83
CA VAL A 79 5.02 -10.50 4.00
C VAL A 79 6.46 -10.83 4.38
N ASN A 80 6.69 -11.84 5.22
CA ASN A 80 8.00 -12.28 5.71
C ASN A 80 8.80 -11.25 6.53
N LEU A 81 8.24 -10.06 6.81
CA LEU A 81 8.92 -9.00 7.55
C LEU A 81 9.11 -9.35 9.03
N TYR A 82 8.22 -10.17 9.59
CA TYR A 82 8.32 -10.62 10.98
C TYR A 82 9.59 -11.45 11.24
N GLU A 83 9.92 -12.36 10.33
CA GLU A 83 11.10 -13.23 10.45
C GLU A 83 12.39 -12.46 10.12
N GLU A 84 12.36 -11.55 9.14
CA GLU A 84 13.54 -10.76 8.74
C GLU A 84 14.05 -9.80 9.82
N LEU A 85 13.18 -9.35 10.71
CA LEU A 85 13.54 -8.31 11.68
C LEU A 85 13.96 -8.83 13.05
N GLU A 86 13.87 -10.14 13.35
CA GLU A 86 14.34 -10.87 14.56
C GLU A 86 14.23 -10.13 15.93
N LYS A 87 13.37 -9.11 16.04
CA LYS A 87 13.34 -8.18 17.18
C LYS A 87 12.27 -8.55 18.18
N ILE A 88 12.65 -8.50 19.45
CA ILE A 88 11.80 -8.77 20.61
C ILE A 88 10.70 -7.70 20.80
N ASP A 89 10.71 -6.62 20.01
CA ASP A 89 9.58 -5.68 19.93
C ASP A 89 9.46 -5.07 18.52
N ILE A 90 8.97 -5.87 17.58
CA ILE A 90 8.84 -5.44 16.17
C ILE A 90 7.85 -4.28 15.99
N LEU A 91 6.79 -4.21 16.80
CA LEU A 91 5.74 -3.21 16.62
C LEU A 91 6.23 -1.82 16.99
N ASN A 92 7.13 -1.70 17.97
CA ASN A 92 7.71 -0.42 18.39
C ASN A 92 9.06 -0.13 17.71
N TYR A 93 9.50 -0.96 16.76
CA TYR A 93 10.75 -0.72 16.02
C TYR A 93 10.63 0.53 15.14
N GLN A 94 11.56 1.48 15.31
CA GLN A 94 11.64 2.72 14.54
C GLN A 94 12.22 2.46 13.14
N CYS A 95 11.58 2.98 12.11
CA CYS A 95 12.01 2.93 10.71
C CYS A 95 11.60 4.20 9.96
N GLY A 96 12.20 4.42 8.78
CA GLY A 96 12.08 5.66 8.01
C GLY A 96 13.40 6.42 7.96
N GLU A 97 13.47 7.42 7.07
CA GLU A 97 14.61 8.35 7.02
C GLU A 97 14.22 9.63 7.77
N ASN A 98 15.14 10.12 8.62
CA ASN A 98 15.08 11.49 9.19
C ASN A 98 15.40 12.54 8.11
#